data_AF-A0A397W3K1-F1
#
_entry.id   AF-A0A397W3K1-F1
#
_cell.length_a   1.000
_cell.length_b   1.000
_cell.length_c   1.000
_cell.angle_alpha   90.00
_cell.angle_beta   90.00
_cell.angle_gamma   90.00
#
_symmetry.space_group_name_H-M   'P 1'
#
loop_
_entity.id
_entity.type
_entity.pdbx_description
1 polymer ?
#
loop_
_entity_poly.entity_id
_entity_poly.type
_entity_poly.pdbx_seq_one_letter_code
_entity_poly.pdbx_strand_id
1 'polypeptide(L)'
;MEFLKLIVNHMNSCLLRTRSIEEERMRHKALTELNHQKVIFFQGISHELKTPLTLMLSPLEDIINAYPQEAPIMSHLQIIRRNARRLLKLINSLLQFSNMESNKLEICYRETNITNFTRELVSNFKSMAETLA
;
A
#
# COMPACT_ATOMS: atom_id res chain seq x y z
N MET A 1 25.09 5.09 59.08
CA MET A 1 24.36 3.95 58.45
C MET A 1 23.29 4.40 57.45
N GLU A 2 22.51 5.46 57.70
CA GLU A 2 21.46 5.89 56.75
C GLU A 2 21.96 6.41 55.40
N PHE A 3 23.07 7.17 55.39
CA PHE A 3 23.67 7.68 54.15
C PHE A 3 24.06 6.56 53.16
N LEU A 4 24.67 5.46 53.68
CA LEU A 4 25.03 4.30 52.86
C LEU A 4 23.79 3.63 52.27
N LYS A 5 22.69 3.51 53.02
CA LYS A 5 21.41 2.99 52.50
C LYS A 5 20.87 3.85 51.37
N LEU A 6 20.97 5.19 51.50
CA LEU A 6 20.50 6.12 50.48
C LEU A 6 21.29 6.01 49.17
N ILE A 7 22.63 5.89 49.27
CA ILE A 7 23.49 5.65 48.11
C ILE A 7 23.15 4.32 47.43
N VAL A 8 23.03 3.23 48.21
CA VAL A 8 22.71 1.90 47.66
C VAL A 8 21.37 1.91 46.94
N ASN A 9 20.35 2.55 47.52
CA ASN A 9 19.04 2.69 46.88
C ASN A 9 19.13 3.50 45.58
N HIS A 10 19.86 4.63 45.59
CA HIS A 10 20.05 5.45 44.40
C HIS A 10 20.79 4.70 43.29
N MET A 11 21.86 3.97 43.62
CA MET A 11 22.60 3.13 42.68
C MET A 11 21.72 2.02 42.09
N ASN A 12 20.92 1.35 42.92
CA ASN A 12 19.97 0.35 42.45
C ASN A 12 18.94 0.97 41.49
N SER A 13 18.37 2.13 41.83
CA SER A 13 17.44 2.82 40.93
C SER A 13 18.10 3.22 39.61
N CYS A 14 19.34 3.72 39.62
CA CYS A 14 20.09 4.04 38.41
C CYS A 14 20.38 2.80 37.54
N LEU A 15 20.78 1.68 38.16
CA LEU A 15 21.03 0.41 37.46
C LEU A 15 19.76 -0.14 36.82
N LEU A 16 18.65 -0.21 37.58
CA LEU A 16 17.36 -0.67 37.07
C LEU A 16 16.86 0.23 35.93
N ARG A 17 17.01 1.54 36.04
CA ARG A 17 16.63 2.49 34.99
C ARG A 17 17.45 2.30 33.72
N THR A 18 18.76 2.11 33.85
CA THR A 18 19.65 1.88 32.70
C THR A 18 19.28 0.60 31.97
N ARG A 19 19.04 -0.49 32.72
CA ARG A 19 18.58 -1.76 32.16
C ARG A 19 17.23 -1.63 31.45
N SER A 20 16.27 -0.95 32.07
CA SER A 20 14.95 -0.72 31.47
C SER A 20 15.04 0.07 30.16
N ILE A 21 15.90 1.10 30.09
CA ILE A 21 16.14 1.85 28.84
C ILE A 21 16.73 0.94 27.76
N GLU A 22 17.67 0.05 28.12
CA GLU A 22 18.29 -0.85 27.15
C GLU A 22 17.32 -1.92 26.65
N GLU A 23 16.51 -2.50 27.55
CA GLU A 23 15.43 -3.43 27.18
C GLU A 23 14.42 -2.76 26.24
N GLU A 24 14.02 -1.53 26.52
CA GLU A 24 13.10 -0.76 25.67
C GLU A 24 13.72 -0.42 24.31
N ARG A 25 15.00 -0.05 24.28
CA ARG A 25 15.75 0.15 23.03
C ARG A 25 15.82 -1.11 22.19
N MET A 26 16.11 -2.25 22.79
CA MET A 26 16.17 -3.53 22.09
C MET A 26 14.81 -3.94 21.54
N ARG A 27 13.74 -3.74 22.30
CA ARG A 27 12.35 -3.95 21.83
C ARG A 27 12.01 -3.04 20.66
N HIS A 28 12.32 -1.74 20.78
CA HIS A 28 12.11 -0.80 19.69
C HIS A 28 12.85 -1.20 18.41
N LYS A 29 14.14 -1.56 18.52
CA LYS A 29 14.94 -2.03 17.37
C LYS A 29 14.32 -3.27 16.73
N ALA A 30 13.92 -4.26 17.53
CA ALA A 30 13.28 -5.47 17.03
C ALA A 30 11.96 -5.17 16.31
N LEU A 31 11.16 -4.25 16.86
CA LEU A 31 9.90 -3.83 16.23
C LEU A 31 10.13 -3.07 14.92
N THR A 32 11.14 -2.20 14.87
CA THR A 32 11.52 -1.48 13.65
C THR A 32 11.99 -2.44 12.55
N GLU A 33 12.83 -3.42 12.89
CA GLU A 33 13.30 -4.44 11.95
C GLU A 33 12.15 -5.29 11.42
N LEU A 34 11.25 -5.73 12.31
CA LEU A 34 10.06 -6.48 11.91
C LEU A 34 9.17 -5.65 10.97
N ASN A 35 8.97 -4.36 11.25
CA ASN A 35 8.19 -3.50 10.37
C ASN A 35 8.87 -3.34 9.00
N HIS A 36 10.20 -3.18 8.98
CA HIS A 36 10.96 -3.09 7.74
C HIS A 36 10.81 -4.35 6.87
N GLN A 37 10.92 -5.53 7.47
CA GLN A 37 10.72 -6.81 6.78
C GLN A 37 9.29 -6.97 6.25
N LYS A 38 8.29 -6.57 7.05
CA LYS A 38 6.89 -6.56 6.65
C LYS A 38 6.66 -5.68 5.41
N VAL A 39 7.28 -4.50 5.36
CA VAL A 39 7.17 -3.59 4.22
C VAL A 39 7.79 -4.20 2.96
N ILE A 40 9.02 -4.71 3.05
CA ILE A 40 9.70 -5.36 1.91
C ILE A 40 8.89 -6.53 1.37
N PHE A 41 8.35 -7.37 2.26
CA PHE A 41 7.52 -8.52 1.89
C PHE A 41 6.29 -8.11 1.07
N PHE A 42 5.55 -7.09 1.53
CA PHE A 42 4.35 -6.62 0.82
C PHE A 42 4.69 -5.92 -0.50
N GLN A 43 5.80 -5.18 -0.58
CA GLN A 43 6.31 -4.63 -1.83
C GLN A 43 6.61 -5.76 -2.84
N GLY A 44 7.41 -6.75 -2.43
CA GLY A 44 7.82 -7.87 -3.29
C GLY A 44 6.62 -8.64 -3.84
N ILE A 45 5.74 -9.13 -2.97
CA ILE A 45 4.56 -9.89 -3.38
C ILE A 45 3.63 -9.05 -4.27
N SER A 46 3.39 -7.78 -3.94
CA SER A 46 2.51 -6.94 -4.77
C SER A 46 3.05 -6.77 -6.18
N HIS A 47 4.37 -6.59 -6.33
CA HIS A 47 5.00 -6.50 -7.64
C HIS A 47 4.94 -7.83 -8.41
N GLU A 48 5.27 -8.94 -7.75
CA GLU A 48 5.21 -10.28 -8.35
C GLU A 48 3.81 -10.69 -8.77
N LEU A 49 2.76 -10.25 -8.06
CA LEU A 49 1.37 -10.50 -8.44
C LEU A 49 0.88 -9.58 -9.57
N LYS A 50 1.34 -8.32 -9.60
CA LYS A 50 0.92 -7.32 -10.60
C LYS A 50 1.30 -7.74 -12.02
N THR A 51 2.53 -8.22 -12.22
CA THR A 51 3.06 -8.60 -13.54
C THR A 51 2.22 -9.69 -14.23
N PRO A 52 2.03 -10.90 -13.65
CA PRO A 52 1.24 -11.95 -14.30
C PRO A 52 -0.22 -11.54 -14.46
N LEU A 53 -0.80 -10.78 -13.51
CA LEU A 53 -2.17 -10.30 -13.65
C LEU A 53 -2.34 -9.33 -14.82
N THR A 54 -1.38 -8.42 -15.01
CA THR A 54 -1.39 -7.48 -16.14
C THR A 54 -1.19 -8.21 -17.46
N LEU A 55 -0.30 -9.22 -17.50
CA LEU A 55 -0.09 -10.09 -18.65
C LEU A 55 -1.33 -10.93 -19.00
N MET A 56 -2.15 -11.32 -18.03
CA MET A 56 -3.44 -12.00 -18.28
C MET A 56 -4.55 -11.02 -18.71
N LEU A 57 -4.54 -9.79 -18.20
CA LEU A 57 -5.54 -8.76 -18.52
C LEU A 57 -5.45 -8.31 -19.99
N SER A 58 -4.24 -8.14 -20.53
CA SER A 58 -4.06 -7.68 -21.92
C SER A 58 -4.76 -8.58 -22.95
N PRO A 59 -4.47 -9.90 -23.06
CA PRO A 59 -5.13 -10.76 -24.03
C PRO A 59 -6.63 -10.93 -23.73
N LEU A 60 -7.05 -10.85 -22.46
CA LEU A 60 -8.47 -10.86 -22.10
C LEU A 60 -9.19 -9.63 -22.69
N GLU A 61 -8.58 -8.45 -22.62
CA GLU A 61 -9.13 -7.24 -23.22
C GLU A 61 -9.15 -7.33 -24.76
N ASP A 62 -8.11 -7.89 -25.38
CA ASP A 62 -8.06 -8.12 -26.83
C ASP A 62 -9.21 -9.02 -27.30
N ILE A 63 -9.46 -10.14 -26.60
CA ILE A 63 -10.57 -11.05 -26.93
C ILE A 63 -11.91 -10.35 -26.76
N ILE A 64 -12.13 -9.60 -25.68
CA ILE A 64 -13.40 -8.90 -25.45
C ILE A 64 -13.66 -7.85 -26.54
N ASN A 65 -12.61 -7.21 -27.06
CA ASN A 65 -12.73 -6.20 -28.10
C ASN A 65 -12.86 -6.81 -29.51
N ALA A 66 -12.34 -8.02 -29.73
CA ALA A 66 -12.38 -8.69 -31.03
C ALA A 66 -13.69 -9.42 -31.34
N TYR A 67 -14.48 -9.78 -30.32
CA TYR A 67 -15.73 -10.53 -30.49
C TYR A 67 -17.00 -9.66 -30.34
N PRO A 68 -18.10 -10.00 -31.05
CA PRO A 68 -19.39 -9.34 -30.87
C PRO A 68 -19.89 -9.42 -29.42
N GLN A 69 -20.58 -8.39 -28.95
CA GLN A 69 -21.07 -8.34 -27.57
C GLN A 69 -22.18 -9.37 -27.30
N GLU A 70 -22.87 -9.83 -28.34
CA GLU A 70 -23.92 -10.84 -28.29
C GLU A 70 -23.37 -12.27 -28.20
N ALA A 71 -22.05 -12.45 -28.27
CA ALA A 71 -21.44 -13.77 -28.17
C ALA A 71 -21.79 -14.43 -26.82
N PRO A 72 -22.20 -15.71 -26.79
CA PRO A 72 -22.61 -16.40 -25.55
C PRO A 72 -21.57 -16.34 -24.42
N ILE A 73 -20.28 -16.30 -24.77
CA ILE A 73 -19.16 -16.25 -23.81
C ILE A 73 -18.91 -14.84 -23.24
N MET A 74 -19.45 -13.79 -23.85
CA MET A 74 -19.13 -12.40 -23.51
C MET A 74 -19.46 -12.09 -22.04
N SER A 75 -20.59 -12.58 -21.53
CA SER A 75 -20.99 -12.41 -20.13
C SER A 75 -19.93 -12.95 -19.15
N HIS A 76 -19.34 -14.11 -19.44
CA HIS A 76 -18.28 -14.70 -18.64
C HIS A 76 -16.97 -13.91 -18.74
N LEU A 77 -16.57 -13.49 -19.94
CA LEU A 77 -15.36 -12.68 -20.14
C LEU A 77 -15.46 -11.32 -19.40
N GLN A 78 -16.64 -10.70 -19.40
CA GLN A 78 -16.90 -9.47 -18.66
C GLN A 78 -16.76 -9.66 -17.15
N ILE A 79 -17.23 -10.79 -16.60
CA ILE A 79 -17.07 -11.13 -15.18
C ILE A 79 -15.59 -11.32 -14.85
N ILE A 80 -14.84 -12.05 -15.68
CA ILE A 80 -13.40 -12.26 -15.48
C ILE A 80 -12.67 -10.90 -15.50
N ARG A 81 -12.94 -10.06 -16.51
CA ARG A 81 -12.36 -8.71 -16.64
C ARG A 81 -12.63 -7.86 -15.41
N ARG A 82 -13.88 -7.84 -14.92
CA ARG A 82 -14.26 -7.07 -13.72
C ARG A 82 -13.48 -7.53 -12.49
N ASN A 83 -13.36 -8.84 -12.29
CA ASN A 83 -12.63 -9.40 -11.13
C ASN A 83 -11.13 -9.18 -11.24
N ALA A 84 -10.53 -9.37 -12.42
CA ALA A 84 -9.11 -9.11 -12.65
C ALA A 84 -8.76 -7.63 -12.42
N ARG A 85 -9.59 -6.70 -12.91
CA ARG A 85 -9.43 -5.26 -12.64
C ARG A 85 -9.61 -4.91 -11.16
N ARG A 86 -10.56 -5.54 -10.46
CA ARG A 86 -10.74 -5.38 -9.01
C ARG A 86 -9.49 -5.85 -8.26
N LEU A 87 -8.94 -7.01 -8.61
CA LEU A 87 -7.73 -7.54 -7.99
C LEU A 87 -6.53 -6.63 -8.25
N LEU A 88 -6.37 -6.12 -9.48
CA LEU A 88 -5.30 -5.17 -9.82
C LEU A 88 -5.39 -3.89 -8.98
N LYS A 89 -6.61 -3.36 -8.76
CA LYS A 89 -6.83 -2.21 -7.86
C LYS A 89 -6.37 -2.52 -6.43
N LEU A 90 -6.75 -3.68 -5.88
CA LEU A 90 -6.35 -4.10 -4.53
C LEU A 90 -4.82 -4.23 -4.40
N ILE A 91 -4.16 -4.85 -5.39
CA ILE A 91 -2.70 -4.98 -5.42
C ILE A 91 -2.03 -3.60 -5.47
N ASN A 92 -2.53 -2.69 -6.31
CA ASN A 92 -1.98 -1.34 -6.39
C ASN A 92 -2.18 -0.56 -5.06
N SER A 93 -3.33 -0.69 -4.40
CA SER A 93 -3.56 -0.09 -3.08
C SER A 93 -2.61 -0.64 -2.02
N LEU A 94 -2.36 -1.95 -2.02
CA LEU A 94 -1.41 -2.59 -1.11
C LEU A 94 0.02 -2.09 -1.35
N LEU A 95 0.42 -1.97 -2.62
CA LEU A 95 1.73 -1.43 -2.98
C LEU A 95 1.88 0.04 -2.55
N GLN A 96 0.85 0.86 -2.77
CA GLN A 96 0.83 2.26 -2.33
C GLN A 96 0.99 2.36 -0.80
N PHE A 97 0.24 1.55 -0.05
CA PHE A 97 0.35 1.48 1.40
C PHE A 97 1.77 1.09 1.86
N SER A 98 2.37 0.09 1.22
CA SER A 98 3.73 -0.36 1.53
C SER A 98 4.80 0.71 1.20
N ASN A 99 4.60 1.48 0.13
CA ASN A 99 5.46 2.62 -0.22
C ASN A 99 5.33 3.78 0.78
N MET A 100 4.12 4.01 1.32
CA MET A 100 3.89 4.98 2.40
C MET A 100 4.64 4.60 3.67
N GLU A 101 4.55 3.34 4.10
CA GLU A 101 5.23 2.82 5.30
C GLU A 101 6.76 2.87 5.19
N SER A 102 7.33 2.73 3.98
CA SER A 102 8.77 2.87 3.75
C SER A 102 9.25 4.31 3.61
N ASN A 103 8.36 5.31 3.72
CA ASN A 103 8.64 6.71 3.44
C ASN A 103 9.26 6.94 2.02
N LYS A 104 8.99 6.02 1.09
CA LYS A 104 9.48 6.02 -0.30
C LYS A 104 8.51 6.69 -1.28
N LEU A 105 7.58 7.49 -0.79
CA LEU A 105 6.75 8.32 -1.64
C LEU A 105 7.60 9.45 -2.22
N GLU A 106 8.19 9.20 -3.38
CA GLU A 106 8.82 10.26 -4.17
C GLU A 106 7.73 11.18 -4.72
N ILE A 107 7.65 12.39 -4.14
CA ILE A 107 6.76 13.43 -4.64
C ILE A 107 7.44 14.07 -5.86
N CYS A 108 6.95 13.71 -7.05
CA CYS A 108 7.39 14.33 -8.29
C CYS A 108 6.55 15.58 -8.59
N TYR A 109 7.09 16.75 -8.24
CA TYR A 109 6.49 18.03 -8.61
C TYR A 109 6.64 18.29 -10.11
N ARG A 110 5.55 18.67 -10.77
CA ARG A 110 5.55 19.08 -12.17
C ARG A 110 4.60 20.27 -12.34
N GLU A 111 4.96 21.19 -13.24
CA GLU A 111 4.05 22.27 -13.63
C GLU A 111 2.74 21.65 -14.15
N THR A 112 1.63 22.01 -13.51
CA THR A 112 0.32 21.41 -13.78
C THR A 112 -0.70 22.52 -13.99
N ASN A 113 -1.33 22.53 -15.16
CA ASN A 113 -2.46 23.42 -15.43
C ASN A 113 -3.69 22.91 -14.66
N ILE A 114 -4.00 23.55 -13.53
CA ILE A 114 -5.10 23.17 -12.64
C ILE A 114 -6.46 23.22 -13.37
N THR A 115 -6.66 24.17 -14.28
CA THR A 115 -7.91 24.30 -15.05
C THR A 115 -8.16 23.11 -15.96
N ASN A 116 -7.13 22.64 -16.68
CA ASN A 116 -7.26 21.46 -17.54
C ASN A 116 -7.42 20.18 -16.70
N PHE A 117 -6.61 20.01 -15.67
CA PHE A 117 -6.66 18.84 -14.79
C PHE A 117 -8.04 18.66 -14.13
N THR A 118 -8.61 19.74 -13.59
CA THR A 118 -9.94 19.72 -12.96
C THR A 118 -11.06 19.45 -13.97
N ARG A 119 -10.96 20.00 -15.19
CA ARG A 119 -11.94 19.72 -16.26
C ARG A 119 -11.91 18.25 -16.68
N GLU A 120 -10.71 17.68 -16.80
CA GLU A 120 -10.52 16.28 -17.15
C GLU A 120 -11.08 15.36 -16.05
N LEU A 121 -10.79 15.66 -14.78
CA LEU A 121 -11.39 14.99 -13.63
C LEU A 121 -12.92 15.01 -13.68
N VAL A 122 -13.54 16.18 -13.88
CA VAL A 122 -15.00 16.30 -13.95
C VAL A 122 -15.58 15.49 -15.10
N SER A 123 -14.92 15.46 -16.26
CA SER A 123 -15.38 14.67 -17.41
C SER A 123 -15.46 13.17 -17.12
N ASN A 124 -14.52 12.64 -16.31
CA ASN A 124 -14.50 11.22 -15.92
C ASN A 124 -15.71 10.81 -15.06
N PHE A 125 -16.38 11.76 -14.39
CA PHE A 125 -17.56 11.50 -13.56
C PHE A 125 -18.87 11.95 -14.22
N LYS A 126 -18.79 12.63 -15.38
CA LYS A 126 -19.96 13.18 -16.07
C LYS A 126 -20.97 12.10 -16.45
N SER A 127 -20.49 10.97 -16.97
CA SER A 127 -21.34 9.82 -17.32
C SER A 127 -22.05 9.20 -16.11
N MET A 128 -21.41 9.17 -14.94
CA MET A 128 -22.05 8.71 -13.70
C MET A 128 -23.10 9.70 -13.20
N ALA A 129 -22.85 11.00 -13.31
CA ALA A 129 -23.80 12.04 -12.91
C ALA A 129 -25.05 12.07 -13.82
N GLU A 130 -24.87 11.88 -15.13
CA GLU A 130 -25.96 11.81 -16.11
C GLU A 130 -26.85 10.57 -15.95
N THR A 131 -26.35 9.50 -15.32
CA THR A 131 -27.15 8.28 -15.06
C THR A 131 -27.95 8.38 -13.74
N LEU A 132 -27.65 9.39 -12.91
CA LEU A 132 -28.28 9.64 -11.61
C LEU A 132 -29.34 10.76 -11.64
N ALA A 133 -29.56 11.37 -12.81
CA ALA A 133 -30.59 12.38 -13.08
C ALA A 133 -31.69 11.80 -13.98
#